data_AF-A0A3D5LH45-F1
#
_entry.id   AF-A0A3D5LH45-F1
#
_cell.length_a   1.000
_cell.length_b   1.000
_cell.length_c   1.000
_cell.angle_alpha   90.00
_cell.angle_beta   90.00
_cell.angle_gamma   90.00
#
_symmetry.space_group_name_H-M   'P 1'
#
loop_
_entity.id
_entity.type
_entity.pdbx_description
1 polymer ?
#
loop_
_entity_poly.entity_id
_entity_poly.type
_entity_poly.pdbx_seq_one_letter_code
_entity_poly.pdbx_strand_id
1 'polypeptide(L)'
;LLQKRNEYRLQYCEDTSRIVMQLEREFDMIERKYNKLIEQKTVFAKRALARIHYILQEGVSEEDNIIKLINLLDRSEKKDEILVEMRERIRFSSQFKNITDNSFAGRRDRGDGAFTPVMLDEEIDAKEQHMTDFVPKPLYTRNELQSFRRKNTVDGIFVATEETVQSVEDLEKLLFLWQEETEERLAEDTVSVDGEIRSEDGLTYSRLVIGQNQ
;
A
#
# COMPACT_ATOMS: atom_id res chain seq x y z
N LEU A 1 38.05 -50.54 -23.70
CA LEU A 1 38.23 -49.29 -22.92
C LEU A 1 37.24 -48.21 -23.33
N LEU A 2 37.15 -47.85 -24.63
CA LEU A 2 36.18 -46.85 -25.13
C LEU A 2 34.71 -47.21 -24.85
N GLN A 3 34.34 -48.48 -24.99
CA GLN A 3 32.96 -48.95 -24.79
C GLN A 3 32.48 -48.78 -23.33
N LYS A 4 33.29 -49.24 -22.36
CA LYS A 4 33.03 -49.00 -20.91
C LYS A 4 32.97 -47.52 -20.54
N ARG A 5 33.77 -46.68 -21.21
CA ARG A 5 33.74 -45.22 -20.98
C ARG A 5 32.45 -44.59 -21.53
N ASN A 6 31.95 -45.07 -22.66
CA ASN A 6 30.69 -44.60 -23.22
C ASN A 6 29.48 -45.07 -22.40
N GLU A 7 29.48 -46.31 -21.90
CA GLU A 7 28.44 -46.80 -20.98
C GLU A 7 28.38 -45.97 -19.70
N TYR A 8 29.53 -45.66 -19.09
CA TYR A 8 29.58 -44.81 -17.90
C TYR A 8 29.04 -43.39 -18.16
N ARG A 9 29.33 -42.83 -19.34
CA ARG A 9 28.79 -41.51 -19.74
C ARG A 9 27.29 -41.55 -20.00
N LEU A 10 26.78 -42.65 -20.56
CA LEU A 10 25.36 -42.81 -20.81
C LEU A 10 24.59 -42.90 -19.49
N GLN A 11 25.09 -43.71 -18.56
CA GLN A 11 24.50 -43.88 -17.23
C GLN A 11 24.52 -42.57 -16.44
N TYR A 12 25.62 -41.82 -16.49
CA TYR A 12 25.69 -40.49 -15.88
C TYR A 12 24.67 -39.52 -16.49
N CYS A 13 24.47 -39.57 -17.80
CA CYS A 13 23.48 -38.72 -18.48
C CYS A 13 22.04 -39.11 -18.08
N GLU A 14 21.77 -40.40 -17.91
CA GLU A 14 20.49 -40.93 -17.48
C GLU A 14 20.17 -40.56 -16.02
N ASP A 15 21.16 -40.69 -15.12
CA ASP A 15 21.05 -40.26 -13.72
C ASP A 15 20.86 -38.74 -13.61
N THR A 16 21.60 -37.96 -14.41
CA THR A 16 21.44 -36.49 -14.46
C THR A 16 20.04 -36.12 -14.97
N SER A 17 19.55 -36.79 -16.01
CA SER A 17 18.20 -36.58 -16.56
C SER A 17 17.12 -36.86 -15.51
N ARG A 18 17.28 -37.94 -14.72
CA ARG A 18 16.36 -38.26 -13.62
C ARG A 18 16.32 -37.15 -12.56
N ILE A 19 17.47 -36.61 -12.21
CA ILE A 19 17.57 -35.51 -11.24
C ILE A 19 16.90 -34.24 -11.79
N VAL A 20 17.13 -33.90 -13.07
CA VAL A 20 16.48 -32.75 -13.71
C VAL A 20 14.96 -32.90 -13.70
N MET A 21 14.42 -34.08 -14.04
CA MET A 21 12.98 -34.33 -13.99
C MET A 21 12.38 -34.23 -12.58
N GLN A 22 13.14 -34.61 -11.56
CA GLN A 22 12.71 -34.42 -10.16
C GLN A 22 12.71 -32.94 -9.79
N LEU A 23 13.75 -32.21 -10.20
CA LEU A 23 13.88 -30.78 -9.97
C LEU A 23 12.72 -30.00 -10.60
N GLU A 24 12.36 -30.30 -11.85
CA GLU A 24 11.23 -29.68 -12.56
C GLU A 24 9.91 -29.88 -11.81
N ARG A 25 9.64 -31.09 -11.30
CA ARG A 25 8.43 -31.37 -10.52
C ARG A 25 8.39 -30.61 -9.19
N GLU A 26 9.54 -30.46 -8.53
CA GLU A 26 9.62 -29.67 -7.31
C GLU A 26 9.38 -28.19 -7.60
N PHE A 27 9.90 -27.66 -8.72
CA PHE A 27 9.61 -26.29 -9.16
C PHE A 27 8.13 -26.08 -9.47
N ASP A 28 7.48 -27.01 -10.18
CA ASP A 28 6.03 -26.97 -10.42
C ASP A 28 5.24 -26.93 -9.10
N MET A 29 5.69 -27.67 -8.08
CA MET A 29 5.03 -27.71 -6.77
C MET A 29 5.23 -26.40 -5.99
N ILE A 30 6.42 -25.80 -6.08
CA ILE A 30 6.72 -24.49 -5.48
C ILE A 30 5.84 -23.42 -6.13
N GLU A 31 5.76 -23.41 -7.46
CA GLU A 31 4.97 -22.43 -8.20
C GLU A 31 3.48 -22.48 -7.82
N ARG A 32 2.90 -23.68 -7.73
CA ARG A 32 1.50 -23.85 -7.28
C ARG A 32 1.28 -23.36 -5.85
N LYS A 33 2.22 -23.61 -4.94
CA LYS A 33 2.13 -23.13 -3.54
C LYS A 33 2.24 -21.61 -3.48
N TYR A 34 3.13 -21.03 -4.27
CA TYR A 34 3.33 -19.59 -4.36
C TYR A 34 2.09 -18.88 -4.91
N ASN A 35 1.52 -19.37 -6.02
CA ASN A 35 0.29 -18.81 -6.60
C ASN A 35 -0.89 -18.88 -5.62
N LYS A 36 -1.03 -19.99 -4.90
CA LYS A 36 -2.06 -20.12 -3.85
C LYS A 36 -1.85 -19.14 -2.69
N LEU A 37 -0.61 -18.87 -2.33
CA LEU A 37 -0.28 -17.89 -1.29
C LEU A 37 -0.62 -16.46 -1.74
N ILE A 38 -0.38 -16.13 -3.01
CA ILE A 38 -0.79 -14.84 -3.60
C ILE A 38 -2.31 -14.69 -3.54
N GLU A 39 -3.07 -15.68 -4.02
CA GLU A 39 -4.54 -15.66 -3.96
C GLU A 39 -5.05 -15.45 -2.52
N GLN A 40 -4.45 -16.14 -1.54
CA GLN A 40 -4.83 -15.96 -0.13
C GLN A 40 -4.50 -14.57 0.40
N LYS A 41 -3.34 -14.00 0.06
CA LYS A 41 -2.97 -12.64 0.47
C LYS A 41 -3.89 -11.59 -0.14
N THR A 42 -4.29 -11.73 -1.41
CA THR A 42 -5.20 -10.77 -2.06
C THR A 42 -6.60 -10.83 -1.45
N VAL A 43 -7.13 -12.02 -1.18
CA VAL A 43 -8.43 -12.19 -0.50
C VAL A 43 -8.38 -11.62 0.92
N PHE A 44 -7.29 -11.85 1.66
CA PHE A 44 -7.11 -11.30 3.00
C PHE A 44 -7.06 -9.77 2.97
N ALA A 45 -6.30 -9.18 2.05
CA ALA A 45 -6.22 -7.74 1.87
C ALA A 45 -7.58 -7.12 1.52
N LYS A 46 -8.31 -7.69 0.55
CA LYS A 46 -9.67 -7.24 0.19
C LYS A 46 -10.62 -7.29 1.39
N ARG A 47 -10.58 -8.37 2.17
CA ARG A 47 -11.42 -8.53 3.37
C ARG A 47 -11.04 -7.57 4.49
N ALA A 48 -9.75 -7.33 4.70
CA ALA A 48 -9.25 -6.37 5.67
C ALA A 48 -9.67 -4.94 5.29
N LEU A 49 -9.53 -4.58 4.01
CA LEU A 49 -9.96 -3.29 3.48
C LEU A 49 -11.46 -3.05 3.67
N ALA A 50 -12.30 -4.04 3.34
CA ALA A 50 -13.75 -3.95 3.57
C ALA A 50 -14.11 -3.75 5.06
N ARG A 51 -13.36 -4.40 5.96
CA ARG A 51 -13.52 -4.21 7.42
C ARG A 51 -13.07 -2.82 7.87
N ILE A 52 -11.96 -2.31 7.34
CA ILE A 52 -11.48 -0.96 7.63
C ILE A 52 -12.52 0.07 7.16
N HIS A 53 -13.03 -0.06 5.94
CA HIS A 53 -14.09 0.81 5.43
C HIS A 53 -15.34 0.75 6.30
N TYR A 54 -15.78 -0.43 6.72
CA TYR A 54 -16.93 -0.59 7.61
C TYR A 54 -16.74 0.15 8.94
N ILE A 55 -15.58 -0.04 9.59
CA ILE A 55 -15.27 0.60 10.88
C ILE A 55 -15.19 2.12 10.73
N LEU A 56 -14.58 2.60 9.64
CA LEU A 56 -14.51 4.04 9.35
C LEU A 56 -15.90 4.62 9.05
N GLN A 57 -16.75 3.89 8.33
CA GLN A 57 -18.10 4.33 8.00
C GLN A 57 -19.04 4.36 9.22
N GLU A 58 -18.83 3.49 10.22
CA GLU A 58 -19.56 3.51 11.50
C GLU A 58 -19.36 4.81 12.30
N GLY A 59 -18.34 5.62 12.01
CA GLY A 59 -18.06 6.89 12.69
C GLY A 59 -18.36 8.18 11.92
N VAL A 60 -18.60 8.12 10.59
CA VAL A 60 -18.49 9.31 9.73
C VAL A 60 -19.85 9.85 9.23
N SER A 61 -20.94 9.10 9.35
CA SER A 61 -22.22 9.48 8.69
C SER A 61 -22.96 10.65 9.34
N GLU A 62 -22.86 10.86 10.65
CA GLU A 62 -23.62 11.92 11.35
C GLU A 62 -22.76 13.10 11.83
N GLU A 63 -21.49 12.88 12.18
CA GLU A 63 -20.63 13.90 12.77
C GLU A 63 -20.16 14.95 11.74
N ASP A 64 -20.00 14.55 10.48
CA ASP A 64 -19.42 15.39 9.43
C ASP A 64 -20.34 16.52 8.96
N ASN A 65 -21.66 16.27 8.92
CA ASN A 65 -22.62 17.24 8.38
C ASN A 65 -22.85 18.41 9.34
N ILE A 66 -22.83 18.15 10.65
CA ILE A 66 -22.96 19.17 11.69
C ILE A 66 -21.70 20.04 11.72
N ILE A 67 -20.50 19.44 11.63
CA ILE A 67 -19.23 20.19 11.58
C ILE A 67 -19.13 21.01 10.29
N LYS A 68 -19.55 20.46 9.14
CA LYS A 68 -19.63 21.20 7.87
C LYS A 68 -20.58 22.39 7.95
N LEU A 69 -21.74 22.22 8.59
CA LEU A 69 -22.70 23.31 8.81
C LEU A 69 -22.12 24.39 9.73
N ILE A 70 -21.48 24.01 10.83
CA ILE A 70 -20.83 24.94 11.77
C ILE A 70 -19.74 25.73 11.04
N ASN A 71 -18.88 25.07 10.28
CA ASN A 71 -17.82 25.73 9.50
C ASN A 71 -18.38 26.66 8.41
N LEU A 72 -19.51 26.29 7.80
CA LEU A 72 -20.18 27.11 6.79
C LEU A 72 -20.80 28.36 7.42
N LEU A 73 -21.45 28.21 8.57
CA LEU A 73 -21.98 29.33 9.34
C LEU A 73 -20.86 30.21 9.87
N ASP A 74 -19.73 29.66 10.30
CA ASP A 74 -18.66 30.46 10.88
C ASP A 74 -18.01 31.42 9.86
N ARG A 75 -17.85 30.94 8.62
CA ARG A 75 -17.22 31.68 7.51
C ARG A 75 -18.15 32.62 6.74
N SER A 76 -19.47 32.49 6.90
CA SER A 76 -20.44 33.31 6.17
C SER A 76 -20.80 34.57 6.96
N GLU A 77 -20.87 35.72 6.30
CA GLU A 77 -21.42 36.96 6.88
C GLU A 77 -22.95 36.92 6.97
N LYS A 78 -23.59 35.99 6.25
CA LYS A 78 -25.05 35.84 6.12
C LYS A 78 -25.58 34.68 6.98
N LYS A 79 -25.07 34.56 8.20
CA LYS A 79 -25.42 33.46 9.12
C LYS A 79 -26.93 33.39 9.35
N ASP A 80 -27.56 34.55 9.57
CA ASP A 80 -28.98 34.65 9.88
C ASP A 80 -29.88 34.29 8.69
N GLU A 81 -29.52 34.71 7.46
CA GLU A 81 -30.26 34.36 6.24
C GLU A 81 -30.24 32.84 5.98
N ILE A 82 -29.07 32.21 6.16
CA ILE A 82 -28.89 30.77 5.98
C ILE A 82 -29.71 29.99 7.02
N LEU A 83 -29.70 30.42 8.29
CA LEU A 83 -30.49 29.79 9.34
C LEU A 83 -32.00 29.94 9.11
N VAL A 84 -32.45 31.08 8.57
CA VAL A 84 -33.87 31.31 8.24
C VAL A 84 -34.32 30.43 7.08
N GLU A 85 -33.57 30.37 5.98
CA GLU A 85 -33.89 29.46 4.87
C GLU A 85 -33.82 27.98 5.32
N MET A 86 -32.83 27.63 6.13
CA MET A 86 -32.68 26.29 6.67
C MET A 86 -33.87 25.93 7.55
N ARG A 87 -34.33 26.82 8.43
CA ARG A 87 -35.53 26.62 9.24
C ARG A 87 -36.77 26.34 8.38
N GLU A 88 -36.93 27.03 7.26
CA GLU A 88 -38.09 26.83 6.37
C GLU A 88 -38.00 25.52 5.58
N ARG A 89 -36.78 25.06 5.27
CA ARG A 89 -36.53 23.82 4.52
C ARG A 89 -36.40 22.58 5.40
N ILE A 90 -36.05 22.72 6.68
CA ILE A 90 -36.08 21.62 7.65
C ILE A 90 -37.54 21.29 7.93
N ARG A 91 -38.04 20.32 7.18
CA ARG A 91 -39.23 19.57 7.53
C ARG A 91 -38.76 18.44 8.45
N PHE A 92 -39.08 18.51 9.74
CA PHE A 92 -38.85 17.39 10.64
C PHE A 92 -39.66 16.20 10.11
N SER A 93 -38.99 15.24 9.47
CA SER A 93 -39.60 14.02 8.95
C SER A 93 -39.90 13.01 10.07
N SER A 94 -39.35 13.24 11.27
CA SER A 94 -39.53 12.40 12.45
C SER A 94 -39.73 13.23 13.71
N GLN A 95 -40.48 12.68 14.66
CA GLN A 95 -40.68 13.28 15.98
C GLN A 95 -39.34 13.39 16.73
N PHE A 96 -39.16 14.45 17.53
CA PHE A 96 -37.96 14.66 18.35
C PHE A 96 -37.71 13.46 19.27
N LYS A 97 -36.47 12.97 19.30
CA LYS A 97 -36.06 11.84 20.14
C LYS A 97 -35.37 12.39 21.38
N ASN A 98 -35.99 12.26 22.55
CA ASN A 98 -35.39 12.70 23.82
C ASN A 98 -34.23 11.76 24.20
N ILE A 99 -33.02 12.31 24.30
CA ILE A 99 -31.83 11.59 24.77
C ILE A 99 -31.70 11.80 26.28
N THR A 100 -32.02 10.76 27.04
CA THR A 100 -31.76 10.62 28.49
C THR A 100 -30.55 9.68 28.73
N ASP A 101 -30.00 9.59 29.95
CA ASP A 101 -28.84 8.70 30.26
C ASP A 101 -29.06 7.24 29.85
N ASN A 102 -30.31 6.75 29.89
CA ASN A 102 -30.67 5.40 29.45
C ASN A 102 -30.63 5.20 27.92
N SER A 103 -30.53 6.28 27.14
CA SER A 103 -30.45 6.23 25.66
C SER A 103 -29.07 5.81 25.18
N PHE A 104 -28.04 5.96 26.01
CA PHE A 104 -26.68 5.51 25.71
C PHE A 104 -26.51 4.00 25.96
N ALA A 105 -27.33 3.42 26.85
CA ALA A 105 -27.26 2.01 27.23
C ALA A 105 -28.09 1.08 26.33
N GLY A 106 -29.02 1.61 25.53
CA GLY A 106 -29.83 0.83 24.59
C GLY A 106 -29.09 0.52 23.29
N ARG A 107 -29.28 -0.70 22.73
CA ARG A 107 -28.90 -0.97 21.34
C ARG A 107 -29.60 0.05 20.44
N ARG A 108 -28.82 0.90 19.78
CA ARG A 108 -29.33 1.82 18.75
C ARG A 108 -30.06 0.97 17.71
N ASP A 109 -31.37 1.20 17.57
CA ASP A 109 -32.17 0.56 16.54
C ASP A 109 -31.61 1.01 15.19
N ARG A 110 -30.96 0.08 14.47
CA ARG A 110 -30.36 0.31 13.15
C ARG A 110 -31.48 0.32 12.11
N GLY A 111 -32.40 1.27 12.24
CA GLY A 111 -33.27 1.63 11.13
C GLY A 111 -32.38 2.21 10.03
N ASP A 112 -32.22 1.45 8.95
CA ASP A 112 -31.47 1.78 7.72
C ASP A 112 -29.96 1.46 7.65
N GLY A 113 -29.38 0.85 8.70
CA GLY A 113 -27.96 0.47 8.74
C GLY A 113 -27.70 -1.04 8.62
N ALA A 114 -28.56 -1.78 7.89
CA ALA A 114 -28.31 -3.21 7.66
C ALA A 114 -27.05 -3.37 6.78
N PHE A 115 -26.18 -4.30 7.15
CA PHE A 115 -25.01 -4.65 6.36
C PHE A 115 -25.44 -5.07 4.95
N THR A 116 -25.32 -4.17 3.99
CA THR A 116 -25.36 -4.47 2.56
C THR A 116 -23.91 -4.69 2.13
N PRO A 117 -23.48 -5.94 1.89
CA PRO A 117 -22.17 -6.17 1.31
C PRO A 117 -22.13 -5.39 -0.01
N VAL A 118 -21.15 -4.51 -0.15
CA VAL A 118 -20.86 -3.87 -1.43
C VAL A 118 -20.49 -4.99 -2.39
N MET A 119 -21.44 -5.39 -3.22
CA MET A 119 -21.15 -6.18 -4.41
C MET A 119 -20.32 -5.25 -5.27
N LEU A 120 -19.05 -5.60 -5.48
CA LEU A 120 -18.24 -4.92 -6.48
C LEU A 120 -18.98 -5.17 -7.81
N ASP A 121 -19.56 -4.14 -8.40
CA ASP A 121 -20.29 -4.27 -9.66
C ASP A 121 -19.37 -4.90 -10.70
N GLU A 122 -19.75 -6.06 -11.24
CA GLU A 122 -19.08 -6.71 -12.38
C GLU A 122 -19.00 -5.76 -13.60
N GLU A 123 -19.83 -4.72 -13.64
CA GLU A 123 -19.83 -3.71 -14.71
C GLU A 123 -18.71 -2.66 -14.59
N ILE A 124 -18.07 -2.50 -13.42
CA ILE A 124 -16.87 -1.63 -13.31
C ILE A 124 -15.67 -2.30 -14.00
N ASP A 125 -15.69 -3.63 -14.20
CA ASP A 125 -14.72 -4.38 -15.00
C ASP A 125 -14.93 -4.22 -16.52
N ALA A 126 -16.09 -3.72 -16.98
CA ALA A 126 -16.39 -3.61 -18.42
C ALA A 126 -15.83 -2.33 -19.07
N LYS A 127 -15.32 -1.38 -18.29
CA LYS A 127 -14.54 -0.23 -18.80
C LYS A 127 -13.06 -0.48 -18.61
N GLU A 128 -12.49 -1.23 -19.55
CA GLU A 128 -11.04 -1.30 -19.84
C GLU A 128 -10.10 -1.33 -18.61
N GLN A 129 -10.40 -2.13 -17.58
CA GLN A 129 -9.34 -2.54 -16.65
C GLN A 129 -8.54 -3.64 -17.33
N HIS A 130 -7.63 -3.24 -18.23
CA HIS A 130 -6.59 -4.12 -18.74
C HIS A 130 -5.92 -4.81 -17.54
N MET A 131 -5.69 -6.12 -17.62
CA MET A 131 -5.01 -6.93 -16.59
C MET A 131 -3.68 -6.34 -16.06
N THR A 132 -3.16 -5.29 -16.67
CA THR A 132 -2.03 -4.46 -16.22
C THR A 132 -2.31 -3.60 -14.99
N ASP A 133 -3.57 -3.35 -14.62
CA ASP A 133 -3.91 -2.57 -13.41
C ASP A 133 -3.78 -3.37 -12.11
N PHE A 134 -3.63 -4.69 -12.19
CA PHE A 134 -3.31 -5.57 -11.05
C PHE A 134 -1.81 -5.77 -10.83
N VAL A 135 -0.96 -5.20 -11.69
CA VAL A 135 0.47 -5.09 -11.41
C VAL A 135 0.60 -4.00 -10.34
N PRO A 136 1.16 -4.28 -9.15
CA PRO A 136 1.48 -3.23 -8.19
C PRO A 136 2.32 -2.18 -8.91
N LYS A 137 1.70 -1.04 -9.21
CA LYS A 137 2.43 0.08 -9.80
C LYS A 137 3.40 0.51 -8.70
N PRO A 138 4.72 0.50 -8.94
CA PRO A 138 5.65 1.03 -7.97
C PRO A 138 5.19 2.45 -7.62
N LEU A 139 5.16 2.78 -6.33
CA LEU A 139 4.64 4.06 -5.82
C LEU A 139 5.31 5.26 -6.52
N TYR A 140 6.52 5.06 -7.04
CA TYR A 140 7.29 6.03 -7.80
C TYR A 140 7.76 5.44 -9.13
N THR A 141 7.76 6.27 -10.17
CA THR A 141 8.34 5.94 -11.47
C THR A 141 9.87 5.86 -11.40
N ARG A 142 10.50 5.11 -12.30
CA ARG A 142 11.97 5.05 -12.39
C ARG A 142 12.60 6.43 -12.59
N ASN A 143 11.91 7.34 -13.27
CA ASN A 143 12.37 8.71 -13.49
C ASN A 143 12.38 9.52 -12.18
N GLU A 144 11.39 9.34 -11.31
CA GLU A 144 11.32 10.01 -10.02
C GLU A 144 12.44 9.53 -9.08
N LEU A 145 12.68 8.22 -9.02
CA LEU A 145 13.78 7.64 -8.23
C LEU A 145 15.16 8.07 -8.77
N GLN A 146 15.36 8.07 -10.09
CA GLN A 146 16.60 8.59 -10.69
C GLN A 146 16.79 10.08 -10.45
N SER A 147 15.72 10.87 -10.51
CA SER A 147 15.79 12.32 -10.25
C SER A 147 16.15 12.58 -8.78
N PHE A 148 15.55 11.84 -7.86
CA PHE A 148 15.87 11.89 -6.43
C PHE A 148 17.31 11.47 -6.15
N ARG A 149 17.79 10.40 -6.80
CA ARG A 149 19.19 9.96 -6.73
C ARG A 149 20.14 11.04 -7.22
N ARG A 150 19.92 11.59 -8.42
CA ARG A 150 20.78 12.64 -9.01
C ARG A 150 20.82 13.90 -8.15
N LYS A 151 19.70 14.30 -7.56
CA LYS A 151 19.62 15.49 -6.68
C LYS A 151 20.50 15.35 -5.43
N ASN A 152 20.64 14.13 -4.91
CA ASN A 152 21.40 13.83 -3.70
C ASN A 152 22.75 13.10 -3.99
N THR A 153 23.19 13.11 -5.24
CA THR A 153 24.52 12.59 -5.62
C THR A 153 25.49 13.76 -5.67
N VAL A 154 26.50 13.72 -4.82
CA VAL A 154 27.60 14.70 -4.80
C VAL A 154 28.87 13.95 -5.17
N ASP A 155 29.62 14.46 -6.16
CA ASP A 155 30.86 13.85 -6.65
C ASP A 155 30.73 12.38 -7.11
N GLY A 156 29.56 12.03 -7.67
CA GLY A 156 29.30 10.68 -8.17
C GLY A 156 28.95 9.66 -7.09
N ILE A 157 28.88 10.07 -5.83
CA ILE A 157 28.49 9.22 -4.70
C ILE A 157 27.17 9.73 -4.15
N PHE A 158 26.20 8.83 -3.97
CA PHE A 158 24.96 9.20 -3.30
C PHE A 158 25.20 9.18 -1.79
N VAL A 159 24.88 10.30 -1.13
CA VAL A 159 25.00 10.44 0.32
C VAL A 159 23.71 11.03 0.87
N ALA A 160 23.01 10.28 1.73
CA ALA A 160 21.87 10.80 2.45
C ALA A 160 22.35 11.72 3.58
N THR A 161 21.98 12.99 3.50
CA THR A 161 22.29 14.05 4.47
C THR A 161 21.01 14.56 5.11
N GLU A 162 21.11 15.39 6.15
CA GLU A 162 19.95 15.98 6.86
C GLU A 162 18.93 16.63 5.92
N GLU A 163 19.39 17.24 4.83
CA GLU A 163 18.55 17.93 3.84
C GLU A 163 17.94 17.00 2.78
N THR A 164 18.35 15.72 2.74
CA THR A 164 17.90 14.74 1.74
C THR A 164 16.45 14.32 1.96
N VAL A 165 15.99 14.33 3.22
CA VAL A 165 14.62 13.93 3.59
C VAL A 165 13.90 15.10 4.25
N GLN A 166 13.04 15.76 3.48
CA GLN A 166 12.19 16.87 3.92
C GLN A 166 10.71 16.46 4.03
N SER A 167 10.38 15.26 3.54
CA SER A 167 9.02 14.74 3.54
C SER A 167 9.01 13.23 3.71
N VAL A 168 7.85 12.69 4.08
CA VAL A 168 7.64 11.23 4.12
C VAL A 168 7.85 10.61 2.74
N GLU A 169 7.51 11.34 1.68
CA GLU A 169 7.74 10.92 0.30
C GLU A 169 9.23 10.74 -0.02
N ASP A 170 10.08 11.66 0.46
CA ASP A 170 11.53 11.57 0.28
C ASP A 170 12.14 10.42 1.07
N LEU A 171 11.60 10.13 2.26
CA LEU A 171 12.01 8.97 3.06
C LEU A 171 11.67 7.66 2.35
N GLU A 172 10.48 7.57 1.76
CA GLU A 172 10.07 6.40 1.00
C GLU A 172 10.95 6.22 -0.25
N LYS A 173 11.22 7.28 -1.01
CA LYS A 173 12.13 7.24 -2.17
C LYS A 173 13.54 6.79 -1.77
N LEU A 174 14.04 7.23 -0.61
CA LEU A 174 15.32 6.78 -0.06
C LEU A 174 15.31 5.28 0.24
N LEU A 175 14.23 4.77 0.83
CA LEU A 175 14.07 3.33 1.13
C LEU A 175 13.99 2.48 -0.15
N PHE A 176 13.27 2.95 -1.17
CA PHE A 176 13.19 2.28 -2.46
C PHE A 176 14.55 2.21 -3.17
N LEU A 177 15.35 3.28 -3.12
CA LEU A 177 16.72 3.27 -3.65
C LEU A 177 17.63 2.28 -2.92
N TRP A 178 17.52 2.19 -1.59
CA TRP A 178 18.25 1.19 -0.80
C TRP A 178 17.83 -0.24 -1.18
N GLN A 179 16.54 -0.48 -1.35
CA GLN A 179 16.02 -1.78 -1.78
C GLN A 179 16.49 -2.15 -3.20
N GLU A 180 16.44 -1.23 -4.16
CA GLU A 180 16.93 -1.47 -5.54
C GLU A 180 18.41 -1.86 -5.53
N GLU A 181 19.23 -1.15 -4.74
CA GLU A 181 20.67 -1.43 -4.64
C GLU A 181 21.01 -2.72 -3.87
N THR A 182 20.17 -3.13 -2.92
CA THR A 182 20.38 -4.38 -2.15
C THR A 182 19.79 -5.62 -2.82
N GLU A 183 18.71 -5.48 -3.60
CA GLU A 183 18.09 -6.57 -4.37
C GLU A 183 18.80 -6.84 -5.70
N GLU A 184 19.23 -5.81 -6.44
CA GLU A 184 19.96 -6.01 -7.70
C GLU A 184 21.41 -6.48 -7.47
N ARG A 185 21.97 -6.30 -6.27
CA ARG A 185 23.38 -6.57 -5.99
C ARG A 185 23.55 -7.34 -4.68
N LEU A 186 23.68 -8.67 -4.80
CA LEU A 186 24.10 -9.61 -3.74
C LEU A 186 25.51 -9.33 -3.15
N ALA A 187 26.14 -8.19 -3.47
CA ALA A 187 27.48 -7.84 -3.02
C ALA A 187 27.38 -6.76 -1.93
N GLU A 188 27.65 -7.16 -0.69
CA GLU A 188 27.60 -6.35 0.54
C GLU A 188 28.50 -5.08 0.52
N ASP A 189 29.39 -4.93 -0.48
CA ASP A 189 30.46 -3.93 -0.51
C ASP A 189 30.08 -2.55 -1.10
N THR A 190 28.87 -2.36 -1.64
CA THR A 190 28.51 -1.11 -2.37
C THR A 190 27.73 -0.09 -1.52
N VAL A 191 27.09 -0.55 -0.45
CA VAL A 191 26.18 0.25 0.38
C VAL A 191 26.71 0.29 1.82
N SER A 192 27.03 1.48 2.31
CA SER A 192 27.44 1.67 3.71
C SER A 192 26.44 2.56 4.45
N VAL A 193 26.25 2.24 5.73
CA VAL A 193 25.36 2.97 6.63
C VAL A 193 26.22 3.63 7.71
N ASP A 194 26.24 4.96 7.74
CA ASP A 194 27.14 5.75 8.58
C ASP A 194 26.39 6.57 9.64
N GLY A 195 25.69 5.87 10.53
CA GLY A 195 24.96 6.46 11.67
C GLY A 195 23.51 6.88 11.38
N GLU A 196 22.82 7.37 12.41
CA GLU A 196 21.43 7.86 12.33
C GLU A 196 21.40 9.39 12.19
N ILE A 197 20.59 9.87 11.25
CA ILE A 197 20.29 11.27 10.99
C ILE A 197 18.87 11.56 11.47
N ARG A 198 18.68 12.72 12.11
CA ARG A 198 17.36 13.25 12.46
C ARG A 198 17.11 14.52 11.66
N SER A 199 16.08 14.51 10.82
CA SER A 199 15.62 15.70 10.10
C SER A 199 14.94 16.69 11.07
N GLU A 200 14.92 17.97 10.70
CA GLU A 200 14.24 19.03 11.45
C GLU A 200 12.74 18.75 11.66
N ASP A 201 12.12 18.01 10.74
CA ASP A 201 10.71 17.60 10.81
C ASP A 201 10.46 16.35 11.67
N GLY A 202 11.48 15.85 12.38
CA GLY A 202 11.37 14.73 13.33
C GLY A 202 11.49 13.33 12.71
N LEU A 203 11.81 13.22 11.42
CA LEU A 203 12.08 11.96 10.74
C LEU A 203 13.48 11.45 11.11
N THR A 204 13.61 10.18 11.48
CA THR A 204 14.90 9.53 11.77
C THR A 204 15.20 8.49 10.70
N TYR A 205 16.37 8.58 10.07
CA TYR A 205 16.82 7.66 9.02
C TYR A 205 18.33 7.52 9.04
N SER A 206 18.84 6.41 8.52
CA SER A 206 20.28 6.17 8.52
C SER A 206 20.98 6.92 7.39
N ARG A 207 22.20 7.40 7.66
CA ARG A 207 23.09 7.97 6.65
C ARG A 207 23.46 6.89 5.63
N LEU A 208 22.74 6.87 4.53
CA LEU A 208 22.97 5.93 3.44
C LEU A 208 24.04 6.49 2.49
N VAL A 209 25.09 5.73 2.26
CA VAL A 209 26.12 6.03 1.26
C VAL A 209 26.15 4.92 0.23
N ILE A 210 25.90 5.27 -1.04
CA ILE A 210 25.93 4.32 -2.17
C ILE A 210 27.06 4.76 -3.11
N GLY A 211 28.09 3.91 -3.22
CA GLY A 211 29.18 4.11 -4.17
C GLY A 211 28.74 3.81 -5.61
N GLN A 212 29.33 4.50 -6.59
CA GLN A 212 29.23 4.07 -7.99
C GLN A 212 30.40 3.15 -8.34
N ASN A 213 30.09 2.04 -9.01
CA ASN A 213 31.09 1.34 -9.80
C ASN A 213 31.37 2.13 -11.09
N GLN A 214 32.64 2.21 -11.47
CA GLN A 214 33.06 2.53 -12.84
C GLN A 214 32.45 1.54 -13.84
#